data_AF-A0A136KXS7-F1
#
_entry.id   AF-A0A136KXS7-F1
#
_cell.length_a   1.000
_cell.length_b   1.000
_cell.length_c   1.000
_cell.angle_alpha   90.00
_cell.angle_beta   90.00
_cell.angle_gamma   90.00
#
_symmetry.space_group_name_H-M   'P 1'
#
loop_
_entity.id
_entity.type
_entity.pdbx_description
1 polymer ?
#
loop_
_entity_poly.entity_id
_entity_poly.type
_entity_poly.pdbx_seq_one_letter_code
_entity_poly.pdbx_strand_id
1 'polypeptide(L)'
;MINDTDISQPSQSERLLSAFSHVSILIPRIGFLVPIIIWIIQANQKSKPQYLTFQSLQALTYQVSIIIIGFIGYGLTWLSVIIANTYLMFPMMIIGSIAKFILIAYGIIGAIVTFQGKSFSYWIIGNQVERFMPAIILKPSKIYIALIVFALMYVLIIAAFFLLAMIGQANA
;
A
#
# COMPACT_ATOMS: atom_id res chain seq x y z
N MET A 1 -7.05 8.98 -28.57
CA MET A 1 -8.35 8.45 -28.13
C MET A 1 -8.18 6.95 -28.02
N ILE A 2 -8.36 6.39 -26.83
CA ILE A 2 -8.26 4.94 -26.63
C ILE A 2 -9.46 4.32 -27.35
N ASN A 3 -9.17 3.39 -28.25
CA ASN A 3 -10.12 2.72 -29.12
C ASN A 3 -11.06 1.83 -28.27
N ASP A 4 -12.36 1.86 -28.54
CA ASP A 4 -13.41 1.05 -27.92
C ASP A 4 -13.31 -0.44 -28.33
N THR A 5 -12.12 -1.02 -28.29
CA THR A 5 -11.91 -2.45 -28.48
C THR A 5 -12.35 -3.17 -27.22
N ASP A 6 -13.61 -3.59 -27.21
CA ASP A 6 -14.19 -4.64 -26.37
C ASP A 6 -13.80 -4.55 -24.89
N ILE A 7 -14.46 -3.66 -24.14
CA ILE A 7 -14.42 -3.68 -22.67
C ILE A 7 -15.22 -4.90 -22.21
N SER A 8 -14.65 -6.09 -22.41
CA SER A 8 -15.12 -7.29 -21.74
C SER A 8 -15.18 -6.96 -20.25
N GLN A 9 -16.38 -7.05 -19.69
CA GLN A 9 -16.60 -6.77 -18.28
C GLN A 9 -15.63 -7.63 -17.46
N PRO A 10 -15.00 -7.09 -16.40
CA PRO A 10 -14.05 -7.85 -15.62
C PRO A 10 -14.74 -9.11 -15.10
N SER A 11 -14.10 -10.25 -15.33
CA SER A 11 -14.58 -11.55 -14.91
C SER A 11 -14.79 -11.57 -13.40
N GLN A 12 -15.62 -12.50 -12.92
CA GLN A 12 -15.89 -12.63 -11.49
C GLN A 12 -14.61 -12.83 -10.67
N SER A 13 -13.63 -13.57 -11.21
CA SER A 13 -12.33 -13.77 -10.57
C SER A 13 -11.50 -12.49 -10.51
N GLU A 14 -11.47 -11.68 -11.58
CA GLU A 14 -10.78 -10.39 -11.58
C GLU A 14 -11.41 -9.42 -10.58
N ARG A 15 -12.74 -9.38 -10.49
CA ARG A 15 -13.46 -8.56 -9.51
C ARG A 15 -13.13 -8.96 -8.08
N LEU A 16 -13.11 -10.27 -7.80
CA LEU A 16 -12.82 -10.81 -6.49
C LEU A 16 -11.35 -10.57 -6.08
N LEU A 17 -10.39 -10.86 -6.96
CA LEU A 17 -8.96 -10.65 -6.71
C LEU A 17 -8.61 -9.16 -6.57
N SER A 18 -9.28 -8.30 -7.34
CA SER A 18 -9.16 -6.85 -7.18
C SER A 18 -9.68 -6.40 -5.81
N ALA A 19 -10.86 -6.87 -5.40
CA ALA A 19 -11.39 -6.56 -4.07
C ALA A 19 -10.44 -7.04 -2.96
N PHE A 20 -9.87 -8.23 -3.09
CA PHE A 20 -8.89 -8.75 -2.13
C PHE A 20 -7.61 -7.91 -2.06
N SER A 21 -7.14 -7.41 -3.20
CA SER A 21 -6.00 -6.51 -3.28
C SER A 21 -6.20 -5.25 -2.43
N HIS A 22 -7.41 -4.69 -2.43
CA HIS A 22 -7.74 -3.49 -1.65
C HIS A 22 -8.07 -3.78 -0.19
N VAL A 23 -8.90 -4.80 0.10
CA VAL A 23 -9.36 -5.11 1.46
C VAL A 23 -8.23 -5.61 2.35
N SER A 24 -7.15 -6.12 1.78
CA SER A 24 -5.98 -6.57 2.54
C SER A 24 -5.34 -5.46 3.36
N ILE A 25 -5.66 -4.18 3.11
CA ILE A 25 -5.31 -3.04 3.96
C ILE A 25 -5.74 -3.22 5.42
N LEU A 26 -6.76 -4.05 5.68
CA LEU A 26 -7.21 -4.41 7.03
C LEU A 26 -6.18 -5.25 7.80
N ILE A 27 -5.25 -5.89 7.11
CA ILE A 27 -4.17 -6.70 7.70
C ILE A 27 -2.97 -5.76 7.92
N PRO A 28 -2.75 -5.25 9.15
CA PRO A 28 -1.76 -4.21 9.36
C PRO A 28 -0.36 -4.72 9.04
N ARG A 29 0.47 -3.85 8.45
CA ARG A 29 1.89 -4.08 8.14
C ARG A 29 2.19 -5.09 7.04
N ILE A 30 1.38 -6.13 6.86
CA ILE A 30 1.64 -7.21 5.88
C ILE A 30 0.60 -7.29 4.75
N GLY A 31 -0.50 -6.54 4.84
CA GLY A 31 -1.58 -6.54 3.84
C GLY A 31 -1.14 -6.31 2.41
N PHE A 32 -0.05 -5.55 2.22
CA PHE A 32 0.49 -5.20 0.91
C PHE A 32 1.04 -6.43 0.16
N LEU A 33 1.28 -7.56 0.84
CA LEU A 33 1.69 -8.81 0.21
C LEU A 33 0.59 -9.39 -0.68
N VAL A 34 -0.69 -9.19 -0.34
CA VAL A 34 -1.82 -9.70 -1.14
C VAL A 34 -1.81 -9.12 -2.57
N PRO A 35 -1.81 -7.78 -2.78
CA PRO A 35 -1.73 -7.22 -4.12
C PRO A 35 -0.41 -7.55 -4.83
N ILE A 36 0.70 -7.75 -4.11
CA ILE A 36 1.95 -8.25 -4.72
C ILE A 36 1.75 -9.65 -5.29
N ILE A 37 1.28 -10.60 -4.49
CA ILE A 37 1.11 -11.99 -4.90
C ILE A 37 0.17 -12.07 -6.10
N ILE A 38 -0.95 -11.36 -6.05
CA ILE A 38 -1.92 -11.31 -7.16
C ILE A 38 -1.26 -10.76 -8.43
N TRP A 39 -0.55 -9.63 -8.32
CA TRP A 39 0.18 -9.03 -9.44
C TRP A 39 1.24 -9.98 -10.03
N ILE A 40 1.96 -10.73 -9.20
CA ILE A 40 2.96 -11.71 -9.66
C ILE A 40 2.30 -12.84 -10.45
N ILE A 41 1.23 -13.41 -9.90
CA ILE A 41 0.54 -14.56 -10.50
C ILE A 41 0.00 -14.17 -11.89
N GLN A 42 -0.63 -13.01 -12.01
CA GLN A 42 -1.15 -12.54 -13.29
C GLN A 42 -0.06 -12.07 -14.28
N ALA A 43 1.07 -11.56 -13.79
CA ALA A 43 2.16 -11.09 -14.65
C ALA A 43 2.75 -12.23 -15.51
N ASN A 44 2.64 -13.47 -15.01
CA ASN A 44 3.08 -14.69 -15.68
C ASN A 44 2.04 -15.29 -16.64
N GLN A 45 0.84 -14.71 -16.76
CA GLN A 45 -0.20 -15.19 -17.67
C GLN A 45 0.04 -14.72 -19.12
N LYS A 46 -0.33 -15.56 -20.09
CA LYS A 46 -0.20 -15.24 -21.53
C LYS A 46 -1.04 -14.02 -21.94
N SER A 47 -2.29 -13.95 -21.45
CA SER A 47 -3.18 -12.81 -21.61
C SER A 47 -3.25 -12.05 -20.29
N LYS A 48 -2.64 -10.86 -20.23
CA LYS A 48 -2.56 -10.07 -19.00
C LYS A 48 -3.87 -9.31 -18.77
N PRO A 49 -4.61 -9.57 -17.68
CA PRO A 49 -5.82 -8.83 -17.37
C PRO A 49 -5.47 -7.39 -16.99
N GLN A 50 -5.76 -6.43 -17.87
CA GLN A 50 -5.41 -5.02 -17.65
C GLN A 50 -6.11 -4.45 -16.42
N TYR A 51 -7.41 -4.77 -16.25
CA TYR A 51 -8.20 -4.35 -15.10
C TYR A 51 -7.57 -4.80 -13.78
N LEU A 52 -7.33 -6.12 -13.64
CA LEU A 52 -6.74 -6.65 -12.41
C LEU A 52 -5.32 -6.11 -12.17
N THR A 53 -4.54 -5.91 -13.24
CA THR A 53 -3.15 -5.38 -13.14
C THR A 53 -3.14 -3.98 -12.58
N PHE A 54 -4.02 -3.13 -13.08
CA PHE A 54 -4.17 -1.77 -12.61
C PHE A 54 -4.58 -1.75 -11.13
N GLN A 55 -5.62 -2.51 -10.76
CA GLN A 55 -6.15 -2.51 -9.40
C GLN A 55 -5.15 -3.10 -8.39
N SER A 56 -4.43 -4.18 -8.72
CA SER A 56 -3.43 -4.77 -7.83
C SER A 56 -2.24 -3.82 -7.62
N LEU A 57 -1.71 -3.20 -8.67
CA LEU A 57 -0.61 -2.23 -8.56
C LEU A 57 -1.03 -0.97 -7.80
N GLN A 58 -2.26 -0.51 -8.02
CA GLN A 58 -2.80 0.65 -7.34
C GLN A 58 -2.98 0.38 -5.83
N ALA A 59 -3.54 -0.77 -5.46
CA ALA A 59 -3.66 -1.18 -4.07
C ALA A 59 -2.30 -1.35 -3.39
N LEU A 60 -1.33 -1.97 -4.08
CA LEU A 60 0.04 -2.10 -3.60
C LEU A 60 0.66 -0.73 -3.30
N THR A 61 0.60 0.18 -4.27
CA THR A 61 1.19 1.52 -4.15
C THR A 61 0.58 2.26 -2.97
N TYR A 62 -0.75 2.21 -2.85
CA TYR A 62 -1.46 2.84 -1.74
C TYR A 62 -1.06 2.29 -0.37
N GLN A 63 -1.03 0.96 -0.21
CA GLN A 63 -0.67 0.35 1.07
C GLN A 63 0.79 0.63 1.46
N VAL A 64 1.72 0.58 0.51
CA VAL A 64 3.13 0.94 0.74
C VAL A 64 3.26 2.42 1.11
N SER A 65 2.53 3.32 0.44
CA SER A 65 2.53 4.75 0.79
C SER A 65 2.03 4.98 2.22
N ILE A 66 0.96 4.28 2.64
CA ILE A 66 0.45 4.37 4.02
C ILE A 66 1.50 3.89 5.03
N ILE A 67 2.20 2.80 4.74
CA ILE A 67 3.27 2.28 5.60
C ILE A 67 4.37 3.35 5.75
N ILE A 68 4.84 3.94 4.65
CA ILE A 68 5.88 4.99 4.65
C ILE A 68 5.42 6.21 5.45
N ILE A 69 4.22 6.73 5.16
CA ILE A 69 3.64 7.88 5.87
C ILE A 69 3.49 7.58 7.36
N GLY A 70 3.07 6.36 7.70
CA GLY A 70 2.96 5.89 9.08
C GLY A 70 4.29 5.94 9.81
N PHE A 71 5.38 5.45 9.20
CA PHE A 71 6.73 5.54 9.81
C PHE A 71 7.19 6.97 10.02
N ILE A 72 6.99 7.84 9.03
CA ILE A 72 7.33 9.26 9.16
C ILE A 72 6.54 9.88 10.31
N GLY A 73 5.23 9.61 10.39
CA GLY A 73 4.37 10.09 11.48
C GLY A 73 4.81 9.59 12.86
N TYR A 74 5.16 8.30 12.98
CA TYR A 74 5.72 7.75 14.21
C TYR A 74 7.05 8.41 14.59
N GLY A 75 7.97 8.57 13.64
CA GLY A 75 9.26 9.23 13.86
C GLY A 75 9.10 10.67 14.33
N LEU A 76 8.20 11.45 13.71
CA LEU A 76 7.88 12.81 14.14
C LEU A 76 7.25 12.87 15.53
N THR A 77 6.41 11.88 15.87
CA THR A 77 5.83 11.78 17.21
C THR A 77 6.92 11.56 18.26
N TRP A 78 7.86 10.65 18.02
CA TRP A 78 9.01 10.43 18.91
C TRP A 78 9.92 11.65 19.01
N LEU A 79 10.19 12.32 17.88
CA LEU A 79 10.97 13.55 17.86
C LEU A 79 10.31 14.66 18.70
N SER A 80 8.97 14.75 18.68
CA SER A 80 8.25 15.73 19.48
C SER A 80 8.44 15.54 20.98
N VAL A 81 8.56 14.28 21.45
CA VAL A 81 8.84 13.97 22.86
C VAL A 81 10.22 14.48 23.28
N ILE A 82 11.21 14.37 22.39
CA ILE A 82 12.60 14.80 22.66
C ILE A 82 12.70 16.34 22.68
N ILE A 83 12.01 17.03 21.77
CA ILE A 83 12.18 18.49 21.57
C ILE A 83 11.22 19.33 22.41
N ALA A 84 9.96 18.93 22.51
CA ALA A 84 8.87 19.80 22.94
C ALA A 84 8.15 19.31 24.21
N ASN A 85 8.74 18.36 24.95
CA ASN A 85 8.10 17.61 26.03
C ASN A 85 6.84 16.84 25.58
N THR A 86 6.26 16.06 26.49
CA THR A 86 5.18 15.10 26.22
C THR A 86 3.86 15.73 25.73
N TYR A 87 3.72 17.07 25.77
CA TYR A 87 2.48 17.78 25.43
C TYR A 87 2.06 17.65 23.97
N LEU A 88 3.01 17.60 23.03
CA LEU A 88 2.70 17.42 21.59
C LEU A 88 2.44 15.96 21.20
N MET A 89 2.77 15.00 22.07
CA MET A 89 2.63 13.57 21.78
C MET A 89 1.16 13.18 21.59
N PHE A 90 0.28 13.55 22.53
CA PHE A 90 -1.12 13.14 22.48
C PHE A 90 -1.88 13.69 21.26
N PRO A 91 -1.79 14.98 20.90
CA PRO A 91 -2.41 15.49 19.68
C PRO A 91 -1.93 14.77 18.42
N MET A 92 -0.63 14.52 18.29
CA MET A 92 -0.06 13.84 17.13
C MET A 92 -0.54 12.38 17.01
N MET A 93 -0.66 11.67 18.15
CA MET A 93 -1.21 10.30 18.17
C MET A 93 -2.68 10.25 17.75
N ILE A 94 -3.49 11.22 18.19
CA ILE A 94 -4.90 11.31 17.82
C ILE A 94 -5.04 11.57 16.32
N ILE A 95 -4.30 12.57 15.80
CA ILE A 95 -4.31 12.90 14.38
C ILE A 95 -3.87 11.70 13.53
N GLY A 96 -2.77 11.05 13.91
CA GLY A 96 -2.27 9.87 13.21
C GLY A 96 -3.27 8.71 13.21
N SER A 97 -3.98 8.50 14.32
CA SER A 97 -5.02 7.47 14.44
C SER A 97 -6.21 7.77 13.53
N ILE A 98 -6.74 9.00 13.56
CA ILE A 98 -7.85 9.42 12.70
C ILE A 98 -7.46 9.30 11.22
N ALA A 99 -6.28 9.80 10.84
CA ALA A 99 -5.78 9.70 9.47
C ALA A 99 -5.70 8.24 9.01
N LYS A 100 -5.21 7.33 9.86
CA LYS A 100 -5.16 5.89 9.57
C LYS A 100 -6.55 5.31 9.31
N PHE A 101 -7.55 5.64 10.12
CA PHE A 101 -8.92 5.16 9.92
C PHE A 101 -9.52 5.64 8.60
N ILE A 102 -9.30 6.92 8.24
CA ILE A 102 -9.76 7.49 6.96
C ILE A 102 -9.11 6.75 5.78
N LEU A 103 -7.81 6.49 5.86
CA LEU A 103 -7.08 5.80 4.79
C LEU A 103 -7.52 4.33 4.65
N ILE A 104 -7.75 3.63 5.76
CA ILE A 104 -8.32 2.27 5.74
C ILE A 104 -9.71 2.27 5.10
N ALA A 105 -10.58 3.21 5.51
CA ALA A 105 -11.92 3.34 4.94
C ALA A 105 -11.86 3.55 3.42
N TYR A 106 -10.92 4.36 2.93
CA TYR A 106 -10.76 4.59 1.49
C TYR A 106 -10.31 3.32 0.74
N GLY A 107 -9.45 2.50 1.35
CA GLY A 107 -9.10 1.18 0.82
C GLY A 107 -10.30 0.22 0.76
N ILE A 108 -11.16 0.23 1.78
CA ILE A 108 -12.41 -0.57 1.80
C ILE A 108 -13.37 -0.11 0.71
N ILE A 109 -13.50 1.21 0.48
CA ILE A 109 -14.30 1.75 -0.63
C ILE A 109 -13.77 1.20 -1.96
N GLY A 110 -12.44 1.20 -2.15
CA GLY A 110 -11.81 0.59 -3.32
C GLY A 110 -12.21 -0.88 -3.50
N ALA A 111 -12.16 -1.66 -2.42
CA ALA A 111 -12.56 -3.07 -2.45
C ALA A 111 -14.03 -3.27 -2.85
N ILE A 112 -14.94 -2.46 -2.32
CA ILE A 112 -16.38 -2.53 -2.63
C ILE A 112 -16.63 -2.17 -4.10
N VAL A 113 -16.02 -1.08 -4.58
CA VAL A 113 -16.20 -0.60 -5.95
C VAL A 113 -15.69 -1.62 -6.96
N THR A 114 -14.51 -2.21 -6.73
CA THR A 114 -13.95 -3.21 -7.64
C THR A 114 -14.65 -4.57 -7.54
N PHE A 115 -15.17 -4.93 -6.37
CA PHE A 115 -16.04 -6.10 -6.23
C PHE A 115 -17.30 -5.97 -7.11
N GLN A 116 -17.84 -4.77 -7.27
CA GLN A 116 -18.96 -4.48 -8.20
C GLN A 116 -18.56 -4.51 -9.68
N GLY A 117 -17.27 -4.65 -10.01
CA GLY A 117 -16.77 -4.61 -11.39
C GLY A 117 -16.60 -3.20 -11.95
N LYS A 118 -16.75 -2.16 -11.11
CA LYS A 118 -16.51 -0.78 -11.52
C LYS A 118 -15.01 -0.48 -11.51
N SER A 119 -14.59 0.48 -12.32
CA SER A 119 -13.25 1.03 -12.24
C SER A 119 -13.11 1.86 -10.97
N PHE A 120 -12.07 1.58 -10.19
CA PHE A 120 -11.70 2.37 -9.02
C PHE A 120 -10.33 2.99 -9.24
N SER A 121 -10.15 4.23 -8.81
CA SER A 121 -8.89 4.96 -8.92
C SER A 121 -8.71 5.83 -7.68
N TYR A 122 -7.59 5.68 -6.96
CA TYR A 122 -7.25 6.55 -5.84
C TYR A 122 -6.91 7.92 -6.41
N TRP A 123 -7.65 8.94 -6.00
CA TRP A 123 -7.50 10.31 -6.51
C TRP A 123 -6.06 10.80 -6.67
N ILE A 124 -5.17 10.51 -5.70
CA ILE A 124 -3.78 11.00 -5.72
C ILE A 124 -2.84 10.09 -6.50
N ILE A 125 -3.09 8.78 -6.54
CA ILE A 125 -2.12 7.74 -6.98
C ILE A 125 -2.50 7.10 -8.32
N GLY A 126 -3.77 7.17 -8.71
CA GLY A 126 -4.32 6.51 -9.88
C GLY A 126 -3.62 6.90 -11.18
N ASN A 127 -3.41 8.21 -11.39
CA ASN A 127 -2.78 8.74 -12.60
C ASN A 127 -1.31 8.30 -12.73
N GLN A 128 -0.58 8.20 -11.62
CA GLN A 128 0.80 7.73 -11.63
C GLN A 128 0.85 6.24 -11.96
N VAL A 129 -0.02 5.43 -11.35
CA VAL A 129 -0.08 3.99 -11.61
C VAL A 129 -0.43 3.73 -13.07
N GLU A 130 -1.42 4.42 -13.62
CA GLU A 130 -1.81 4.30 -15.03
C GLU A 130 -0.63 4.63 -15.96
N ARG A 131 0.09 5.72 -15.66
CA ARG A 131 1.27 6.15 -16.42
C ARG A 131 2.43 5.15 -16.36
N PHE A 132 2.71 4.56 -15.20
CA PHE A 132 3.87 3.68 -15.02
C PHE A 132 3.58 2.19 -15.29
N MET A 133 2.31 1.80 -15.31
CA MET A 133 1.87 0.42 -15.51
C MET A 133 2.49 -0.25 -16.75
N PRO A 134 2.57 0.38 -17.94
CA PRO A 134 3.19 -0.25 -19.11
C PRO A 134 4.67 -0.60 -18.88
N ALA A 135 5.43 0.29 -18.24
CA ALA A 135 6.83 0.05 -17.93
C ALA A 135 7.01 -1.06 -16.87
N ILE A 136 6.11 -1.08 -15.89
CA ILE A 136 6.07 -2.09 -14.82
C ILE A 136 5.84 -3.49 -15.38
N ILE A 137 4.89 -3.63 -16.32
CA ILE A 137 4.55 -4.90 -16.97
C ILE A 137 5.72 -5.45 -17.80
N LEU A 138 6.52 -4.57 -18.40
CA LEU A 138 7.64 -4.96 -19.28
C LEU A 138 8.91 -5.39 -18.51
N LYS A 139 9.13 -4.89 -17.30
CA LYS A 139 10.35 -5.17 -16.50
C LYS A 139 10.02 -5.49 -15.03
N PRO A 140 9.33 -6.61 -14.75
CA PRO A 140 8.94 -6.98 -13.39
C PRO A 140 10.12 -7.25 -12.45
N SER A 141 11.27 -7.68 -12.99
CA SER A 141 12.49 -7.99 -12.21
C SER A 141 12.99 -6.82 -11.36
N LYS A 142 12.90 -5.58 -11.87
CA LYS A 142 13.33 -4.39 -11.13
C LYS A 142 12.42 -4.08 -9.94
N ILE A 143 11.15 -4.44 -10.03
CA ILE A 143 10.16 -4.20 -8.99
C ILE A 143 10.34 -5.21 -7.86
N TYR A 144 10.66 -6.47 -8.16
CA TYR A 144 11.01 -7.44 -7.12
C TYR A 144 12.18 -6.97 -6.28
N ILE A 145 13.23 -6.46 -6.92
CA ILE A 145 14.39 -5.91 -6.22
C ILE A 145 13.96 -4.72 -5.34
N ALA A 146 13.17 -3.78 -5.86
CA ALA A 146 12.69 -2.64 -5.08
C ALA A 146 11.83 -3.06 -3.87
N LEU A 147 10.94 -4.05 -4.04
CA LEU A 147 10.09 -4.57 -2.96
C LEU A 147 10.90 -5.33 -1.90
N ILE A 148 11.89 -6.12 -2.31
CA ILE A 148 12.80 -6.83 -1.41
C ILE A 148 13.64 -5.83 -0.61
N VAL A 149 14.21 -4.82 -1.28
CA VAL A 149 14.96 -3.76 -0.62
C VAL A 149 14.07 -3.01 0.37
N PHE A 150 12.85 -2.65 -0.02
CA PHE A 150 11.88 -2.01 0.86
C PHE A 150 11.54 -2.88 2.09
N ALA A 151 11.31 -4.18 1.89
CA ALA A 151 11.03 -5.12 2.98
C ALA A 151 12.23 -5.29 3.93
N LEU A 152 13.46 -5.36 3.40
CA LEU A 152 14.67 -5.42 4.21
C LEU A 152 14.87 -4.12 5.01
N MET A 153 14.69 -2.95 4.38
CA MET A 153 14.72 -1.67 5.08
C MET A 153 13.67 -1.60 6.19
N TYR A 154 12.45 -2.10 5.93
CA TYR A 154 11.37 -2.18 6.91
C TYR A 154 11.76 -3.01 8.14
N VAL A 155 12.35 -4.19 7.94
CA VAL A 155 12.82 -5.07 9.03
C VAL A 155 13.93 -4.40 9.84
N LEU A 156 14.90 -3.76 9.16
CA LEU A 156 16.01 -3.07 9.81
C LEU A 156 15.55 -1.88 10.66
N ILE A 157 14.59 -1.09 10.16
CA ILE A 157 14.02 0.04 10.91
C ILE A 157 13.33 -0.46 12.18
N ILE A 158 12.52 -1.51 12.10
CA ILE A 158 11.86 -2.09 13.29
C ILE A 158 12.89 -2.61 14.29
N ALA A 159 13.92 -3.33 13.81
CA ALA A 159 14.97 -3.84 14.66
C ALA A 159 15.75 -2.72 15.37
N ALA A 160 16.05 -1.63 14.66
CA ALA A 160 16.71 -0.45 15.24
C ALA A 160 15.86 0.22 16.32
N PHE A 161 14.56 0.42 16.07
CA PHE A 161 13.64 0.96 17.08
C PHE A 161 13.54 0.06 18.31
N PHE A 162 13.45 -1.26 18.11
CA PHE A 162 13.40 -2.21 19.21
C PHE A 162 14.69 -2.16 20.05
N LEU A 163 15.85 -2.14 19.41
CA LEU A 163 17.15 -2.04 20.07
C LEU A 163 17.28 -0.74 20.87
N LEU A 164 16.90 0.40 20.29
CA LEU A 164 16.92 1.70 20.97
C LEU A 164 16.01 1.73 22.19
N ALA A 165 14.82 1.13 22.09
CA ALA A 165 13.90 1.01 23.22
C ALA A 165 14.50 0.16 24.35
N MET A 166 15.19 -0.95 24.02
CA MET A 166 15.87 -1.79 25.02
C MET A 166 17.03 -1.05 25.70
N ILE A 167 17.83 -0.30 24.93
CA ILE A 167 18.93 0.52 25.48
C ILE A 167 18.38 1.60 26.41
N GLY A 168 17.25 2.24 26.04
CA GLY A 168 16.59 3.24 26.89
C GLY A 168 16.11 2.68 28.23
N GLN A 169 15.62 1.43 28.26
CA GLN A 169 15.21 0.76 29.50
C GLN A 169 16.41 0.28 30.35
N ALA A 170 17.53 -0.07 29.74
CA ALA A 170 18.72 -0.52 30.47
C ALA A 170 19.46 0.62 31.20
N ASN A 171 19.23 1.87 30.77
CA ASN A 171 19.91 3.06 31.31
C ASN A 171 19.01 3.91 32.24
N ALA A 172 17.78 3.48 32.50
CA ALA A 172 16.81 4.14 33.39
C ALA A 172 16.67 3.36 34.70
#